data_AF-A0A358A274-F1
#
_entry.id   AF-A0A358A274-F1
#
_cell.length_a   1.000
_cell.length_b   1.000
_cell.length_c   1.000
_cell.angle_alpha   90.00
_cell.angle_beta   90.00
_cell.angle_gamma   90.00
#
_symmetry.space_group_name_H-M   'P 1'
#
loop_
_entity.id
_entity.type
_entity.pdbx_description
1 polymer ?
#
loop_
_entity_poly.entity_id
_entity_poly.type
_entity_poly.pdbx_seq_one_letter_code
_entity_poly.pdbx_strand_id
1 'polypeptide(L)'
;LHSGTIPEPGTAWSETAVGHLRELAEQEASRLQQRGLVGRRVYWGRDHQVLLRDLEDFVDFDNTQRSAFSSRPIATELPFGMPGSPTPTVEIPLADGRTLSVRGAIDRVDETPDGTVIVIDYKTGSARSYKDISEDDPTPGGTHLQLVLYSLAARQILHRPDASSRGLYWFVTAKGGFSTVGYPVTPEIEAATLDTVGRIVDGIAAGHFPAHPAAPGYRTWVDCPYCEPDALGLSHQHADWQRLALHPELADYVDLCGGDHA
;
A
#
# COMPACT_ATOMS: atom_id res chain seq x y z
N LEU A 1 14.36 15.59 -1.02
CA LEU A 1 15.55 14.84 -0.54
C LEU A 1 16.78 15.75 -0.62
N HIS A 2 17.65 15.76 0.37
CA HIS A 2 18.90 16.54 0.29
C HIS A 2 19.88 15.81 -0.64
N SER A 3 20.21 16.41 -1.79
CA SER A 3 21.14 15.85 -2.76
C SER A 3 22.51 15.60 -2.12
N GLY A 4 23.02 14.37 -2.21
CA GLY A 4 24.35 13.98 -1.71
C GLY A 4 24.36 13.20 -0.38
N THR A 5 23.22 12.97 0.27
CA THR A 5 23.14 12.13 1.48
C THR A 5 22.55 10.73 1.22
N ILE A 6 22.09 10.47 0.00
CA ILE A 6 21.54 9.18 -0.41
C ILE A 6 22.68 8.34 -1.00
N PRO A 7 22.95 7.13 -0.47
CA PRO A 7 23.95 6.25 -1.02
C PRO A 7 23.60 5.83 -2.45
N GLU A 8 24.63 5.69 -3.28
CA GLU A 8 24.49 5.04 -4.59
C GLU A 8 23.96 3.60 -4.45
N PRO A 9 23.34 3.03 -5.50
CA PRO A 9 22.90 1.64 -5.49
C PRO A 9 24.03 0.70 -5.05
N GLY A 10 23.72 -0.25 -4.16
CA GLY A 10 24.69 -1.20 -3.61
C GLY A 10 25.65 -0.63 -2.56
N THR A 11 25.57 0.67 -2.25
CA THR A 11 26.32 1.28 -1.15
C THR A 11 25.45 1.34 0.11
N ALA A 12 25.99 0.85 1.23
CA ALA A 12 25.31 0.91 2.52
C ALA A 12 25.11 2.35 3.00
N TRP A 13 24.09 2.56 3.84
CA TRP A 13 23.95 3.81 4.58
C TRP A 13 25.13 3.99 5.54
N SER A 14 25.55 5.24 5.74
CA SER A 14 26.62 5.54 6.68
C SER A 14 26.19 5.27 8.12
N GLU A 15 27.14 4.93 8.99
CA GLU A 15 26.86 4.75 10.44
C GLU A 15 26.23 6.00 11.05
N THR A 16 26.59 7.19 10.57
CA THR A 16 25.96 8.45 10.99
C THR A 16 24.48 8.52 10.62
N ALA A 17 24.09 8.07 9.42
CA ALA A 17 22.69 8.04 9.00
C ALA A 17 21.89 7.03 9.83
N VAL A 18 22.45 5.85 10.11
CA VAL A 18 21.84 4.84 10.98
C VAL A 18 21.72 5.34 12.42
N GLY A 19 22.71 6.06 12.93
CA GLY A 19 22.64 6.73 14.22
C GLY A 19 21.51 7.74 14.29
N HIS A 20 21.36 8.59 13.27
CA HIS A 20 20.28 9.57 13.20
C HIS A 20 18.89 8.91 13.11
N LEU A 21 18.76 7.79 12.40
CA LEU A 21 17.53 6.99 12.37
C LEU A 21 17.12 6.54 13.78
N ARG A 22 18.07 6.00 14.56
CA ARG A 22 17.83 5.60 15.96
C ARG A 22 17.43 6.79 16.83
N GLU A 23 18.09 7.94 16.67
CA GLU A 23 17.74 9.15 17.42
C GLU A 23 16.31 9.62 17.15
N LEU A 24 15.89 9.62 15.88
CA LEU A 24 14.51 9.96 15.50
C LEU A 24 13.50 8.97 16.08
N ALA A 25 13.82 7.67 16.05
CA ALA A 25 12.97 6.64 16.61
C ALA A 25 12.76 6.82 18.13
N GLU A 26 13.83 7.11 18.87
CA GLU A 26 13.79 7.37 20.32
C GLU A 26 13.01 8.66 20.66
N GLN A 27 13.15 9.70 19.83
CA GLN A 27 12.39 10.95 19.98
C GLN A 27 10.89 10.70 19.79
N GLU A 28 10.50 9.97 18.74
CA GLU A 28 9.10 9.64 18.48
C GLU A 28 8.53 8.69 19.53
N ALA A 29 9.29 7.69 19.98
CA ALA A 29 8.93 6.82 21.09
C ALA A 29 8.66 7.62 22.37
N SER A 30 9.55 8.56 22.70
CA SER A 30 9.40 9.47 23.84
C SER A 30 8.16 10.34 23.71
N ARG A 31 7.89 10.88 22.52
CA ARG A 31 6.71 11.70 22.24
C ARG A 31 5.41 10.91 22.41
N LEU A 32 5.35 9.67 21.88
CA LEU A 32 4.19 8.79 22.04
C LEU A 32 3.97 8.43 23.51
N GLN A 33 5.04 8.15 24.24
CA GLN A 33 4.97 7.86 25.68
C GLN A 33 4.44 9.05 26.48
N GLN A 34 4.94 10.26 26.23
CA GLN A 34 4.46 11.48 26.90
C GLN A 34 2.98 11.76 26.63
N ARG A 35 2.49 11.41 25.44
CA ARG A 35 1.08 11.54 25.07
C ARG A 35 0.19 10.41 25.61
N GLY A 36 0.76 9.43 26.30
CA GLY A 36 0.02 8.26 26.80
C GLY A 36 -0.51 7.35 25.68
N LEU A 37 0.10 7.40 24.49
CA LEU A 37 -0.31 6.63 23.31
C LEU A 37 0.40 5.28 23.19
N VAL A 38 1.14 4.88 24.23
CA VAL A 38 1.84 3.61 24.30
C VAL A 38 1.11 2.65 25.24
N GLY A 39 1.31 1.35 25.02
CA GLY A 39 0.75 0.31 25.88
C GLY A 39 1.30 0.34 27.31
N ARG A 40 0.91 -0.65 28.12
CA ARG A 40 1.46 -0.80 29.48
C ARG A 40 2.99 -0.86 29.42
N ARG A 41 3.67 -0.21 30.36
CA ARG A 41 5.14 -0.07 30.41
C ARG A 41 5.90 -1.38 30.14
N VAL A 42 5.42 -2.51 30.67
CA VAL A 42 6.04 -3.83 30.50
C VAL A 42 6.02 -4.29 29.03
N TYR A 43 4.91 -4.09 28.33
CA TYR A 43 4.79 -4.43 26.91
C TYR A 43 5.51 -3.41 26.03
N TRP A 44 5.36 -2.12 26.36
CA TRP A 44 6.02 -1.05 25.61
C TRP A 44 7.54 -1.21 25.56
N GLY A 45 8.19 -1.60 26.67
CA GLY A 45 9.63 -1.82 26.67
C GLY A 45 10.09 -2.87 25.66
N ARG A 46 9.32 -3.94 25.48
CA ARG A 46 9.58 -4.98 24.46
C ARG A 46 9.28 -4.45 23.06
N ASP A 47 8.12 -3.84 22.85
CA ASP A 47 7.69 -3.34 21.54
C ASP A 47 8.64 -2.27 21.01
N HIS A 48 9.16 -1.42 21.90
CA HIS A 48 10.17 -0.42 21.60
C HIS A 48 11.47 -1.05 21.09
N GLN A 49 11.97 -2.09 21.75
CA GLN A 49 13.16 -2.83 21.30
C GLN A 49 12.95 -3.51 19.95
N VAL A 50 11.76 -4.07 19.72
CA VAL A 50 11.40 -4.66 18.42
C VAL A 50 11.38 -3.58 17.34
N LEU A 51 10.77 -2.43 17.61
CA LEU A 51 10.70 -1.31 16.67
C LEU A 51 12.10 -0.81 16.28
N LEU A 52 12.99 -0.60 17.25
CA LEU A 52 14.36 -0.17 16.97
C LEU A 52 15.10 -1.19 16.11
N ARG A 53 14.92 -2.49 16.40
CA ARG A 53 15.52 -3.55 15.61
C ARG A 53 14.94 -3.62 14.19
N ASP A 54 13.63 -3.49 14.04
CA ASP A 54 12.99 -3.47 12.71
C ASP A 54 13.51 -2.31 11.86
N LEU A 55 13.77 -1.14 12.47
CA LEU A 55 14.36 0.01 11.77
C LEU A 55 15.80 -0.23 11.33
N GLU A 56 16.59 -0.95 12.12
CA GLU A 56 17.96 -1.34 11.74
C GLU A 56 17.95 -2.37 10.61
N ASP A 57 17.14 -3.43 10.76
CA ASP A 57 16.97 -4.46 9.74
C ASP A 57 16.40 -3.87 8.43
N PHE A 58 15.57 -2.82 8.51
CA PHE A 58 15.09 -2.06 7.36
C PHE A 58 16.22 -1.39 6.57
N VAL A 59 17.28 -0.89 7.22
CA VAL A 59 18.43 -0.28 6.53
C VAL A 59 19.14 -1.31 5.64
N ASP A 60 19.34 -2.51 6.17
CA ASP A 60 19.97 -3.61 5.44
C ASP A 60 19.06 -4.11 4.30
N PHE A 61 17.76 -4.20 4.56
CA PHE A 61 16.76 -4.54 3.55
C PHE A 61 16.74 -3.51 2.42
N ASP A 62 16.69 -2.21 2.73
CA ASP A 62 16.75 -1.13 1.74
C ASP A 62 18.01 -1.22 0.89
N ASN A 63 19.18 -1.41 1.51
CA ASN A 63 20.44 -1.54 0.78
C ASN A 63 20.41 -2.73 -0.19
N THR A 64 19.85 -3.86 0.25
CA THR A 64 19.67 -5.06 -0.58
C THR A 64 18.74 -4.77 -1.77
N GLN A 65 17.62 -4.09 -1.56
CA GLN A 65 16.67 -3.77 -2.62
C GLN A 65 17.24 -2.75 -3.62
N ARG A 66 17.87 -1.67 -3.15
CA ARG A 66 18.54 -0.69 -4.01
C ARG A 66 19.63 -1.33 -4.86
N SER A 67 20.39 -2.26 -4.28
CA SER A 67 21.38 -3.06 -5.02
C SER A 67 20.71 -3.93 -6.10
N ALA A 68 19.67 -4.69 -5.74
CA ALA A 68 19.00 -5.62 -6.63
C ALA A 68 18.35 -4.93 -7.85
N PHE A 69 17.75 -3.76 -7.65
CA PHE A 69 17.13 -2.98 -8.72
C PHE A 69 18.07 -1.95 -9.37
N SER A 70 19.31 -1.83 -8.87
CA SER A 70 20.21 -0.73 -9.21
C SER A 70 19.52 0.64 -9.08
N SER A 71 18.68 0.81 -8.05
CA SER A 71 17.80 1.98 -7.90
C SER A 71 18.29 2.94 -6.81
N ARG A 72 17.89 4.21 -6.94
CA ARG A 72 18.10 5.24 -5.91
C ARG A 72 16.80 5.97 -5.59
N PRO A 73 16.53 6.31 -4.32
CA PRO A 73 15.41 7.17 -3.97
C PRO A 73 15.54 8.57 -4.56
N ILE A 74 14.48 9.03 -5.22
CA ILE A 74 14.35 10.37 -5.79
C ILE A 74 13.25 11.19 -5.11
N ALA A 75 12.26 10.54 -4.50
CA ALA A 75 11.26 11.18 -3.65
C ALA A 75 10.81 10.23 -2.51
N THR A 76 10.42 10.82 -1.38
CA THR A 76 9.81 10.14 -0.24
C THR A 76 8.64 10.98 0.23
N GLU A 77 7.55 10.36 0.68
CA GLU A 77 6.33 11.03 1.14
C GLU A 77 5.81 12.06 0.11
N LEU A 78 5.83 11.70 -1.18
CA LEU A 78 5.54 12.60 -2.30
C LEU A 78 4.04 12.91 -2.37
N PRO A 79 3.58 14.12 -1.95
CA PRO A 79 2.16 14.41 -1.86
C PRO A 79 1.62 14.97 -3.19
N PHE A 80 0.39 14.66 -3.53
CA PHE A 80 -0.31 15.19 -4.71
C PHE A 80 -1.81 15.36 -4.45
N GLY A 81 -2.38 16.49 -4.84
CA GLY A 81 -3.79 16.82 -4.62
C GLY A 81 -4.21 16.97 -3.15
N MET A 82 -3.25 16.96 -2.22
CA MET A 82 -3.48 17.10 -0.78
C MET A 82 -3.42 18.58 -0.35
N PRO A 83 -4.15 18.99 0.70
CA PRO A 83 -4.07 20.36 1.22
C PRO A 83 -2.62 20.78 1.52
N GLY A 84 -2.17 21.88 0.93
CA GLY A 84 -0.80 22.40 1.10
C GLY A 84 0.27 21.71 0.24
N SER A 85 -0.08 20.71 -0.57
CA SER A 85 0.84 20.17 -1.58
C SER A 85 1.02 21.14 -2.75
N PRO A 86 2.25 21.36 -3.25
CA PRO A 86 2.48 22.11 -4.49
C PRO A 86 2.02 21.33 -5.73
N THR A 87 1.83 20.02 -5.62
CA THR A 87 1.44 19.14 -6.72
C THR A 87 -0.09 19.01 -6.76
N PRO A 88 -0.75 19.29 -7.90
CA PRO A 88 -2.21 19.18 -8.03
C PRO A 88 -2.67 17.71 -7.97
N THR A 89 -3.99 17.50 -8.06
CA THR A 89 -4.56 16.16 -8.30
C THR A 89 -4.03 15.60 -9.62
N VAL A 90 -3.91 14.28 -9.66
CA VAL A 90 -3.55 13.55 -10.87
C VAL A 90 -4.85 13.11 -11.54
N GLU A 91 -4.99 13.44 -12.82
CA GLU A 91 -6.16 13.12 -13.61
C GLU A 91 -5.88 11.88 -14.47
N ILE A 92 -6.57 10.77 -14.21
CA ILE A 92 -6.38 9.50 -14.89
C ILE A 92 -7.61 9.24 -15.78
N PRO A 93 -7.45 9.14 -17.11
CA PRO A 93 -8.56 8.82 -17.99
C PRO A 93 -9.02 7.37 -17.79
N LEU A 94 -10.34 7.17 -17.74
CA LEU A 94 -10.97 5.85 -17.77
C LEU A 94 -11.38 5.50 -19.21
N ALA A 95 -11.58 4.21 -19.49
CA ALA A 95 -11.85 3.71 -20.83
C ALA A 95 -13.15 4.27 -21.46
N ASP A 96 -14.11 4.69 -20.63
CA ASP A 96 -15.40 5.24 -21.04
C ASP A 96 -15.43 6.77 -21.22
N GLY A 97 -14.27 7.42 -21.14
CA GLY A 97 -14.11 8.86 -21.31
C GLY A 97 -14.36 9.68 -20.04
N ARG A 98 -14.70 9.06 -18.90
CA ARG A 98 -14.62 9.73 -17.60
C ARG A 98 -13.16 9.95 -17.21
N THR A 99 -12.95 10.88 -16.29
CA THR A 99 -11.64 11.14 -15.69
C THR A 99 -11.73 10.93 -14.18
N LEU A 100 -10.83 10.11 -13.65
CA LEU A 100 -10.65 9.90 -12.24
C LEU A 100 -9.63 10.91 -11.70
N SER A 101 -10.07 11.78 -10.79
CA SER A 101 -9.18 12.69 -10.06
C SER A 101 -8.65 12.00 -8.80
N VAL A 102 -7.35 11.75 -8.77
CA VAL A 102 -6.66 11.06 -7.67
C VAL A 102 -5.82 12.05 -6.86
N ARG A 103 -5.91 11.92 -5.54
CA ARG A 103 -5.03 12.58 -4.57
C ARG A 103 -4.44 11.56 -3.60
N GLY A 104 -3.28 11.85 -3.06
CA GLY A 104 -2.62 11.00 -2.08
C GLY A 104 -1.21 11.43 -1.75
N ALA A 105 -0.45 10.50 -1.18
CA ALA A 105 0.98 10.62 -0.99
C ALA A 105 1.63 9.28 -1.32
N ILE A 106 2.69 9.29 -2.12
CA ILE A 106 3.46 8.10 -2.47
C ILE A 106 4.60 7.97 -1.46
N ASP A 107 4.65 6.87 -0.70
CA ASP A 107 5.63 6.68 0.38
C ASP A 107 7.07 6.84 -0.13
N ARG A 108 7.39 6.22 -1.27
CA ARG A 108 8.70 6.37 -1.90
C ARG A 108 8.68 6.14 -3.41
N VAL A 109 9.49 6.94 -4.10
CA VAL A 109 9.78 6.78 -5.52
C VAL A 109 11.28 6.66 -5.73
N ASP A 110 11.67 5.56 -6.35
CA ASP A 110 13.02 5.26 -6.78
C ASP A 110 13.16 5.38 -8.30
N GLU A 111 14.40 5.57 -8.75
CA GLU A 111 14.77 5.63 -10.15
C GLU A 111 15.98 4.74 -10.42
N THR A 112 15.94 4.01 -11.53
CA THR A 112 17.04 3.22 -12.09
C THR A 112 17.82 4.02 -13.15
N PRO A 113 19.04 3.60 -13.54
CA PRO A 113 19.84 4.28 -14.57
C PRO A 113 19.18 4.39 -15.95
N ASP A 114 18.27 3.46 -16.29
CA ASP A 114 17.50 3.51 -17.56
C ASP A 114 16.26 4.40 -17.48
N GLY A 115 16.00 5.01 -16.32
CA GLY A 115 14.89 5.93 -16.09
C GLY A 115 13.59 5.25 -15.65
N THR A 116 13.61 3.94 -15.38
CA THR A 116 12.46 3.22 -14.79
C THR A 116 12.10 3.81 -13.43
N VAL A 117 10.81 4.05 -13.23
CA VAL A 117 10.25 4.58 -11.97
C VAL A 117 9.77 3.42 -11.11
N ILE A 118 10.33 3.29 -9.91
CA ILE A 118 9.89 2.26 -8.95
C ILE A 118 9.10 2.95 -7.83
N VAL A 119 7.82 2.63 -7.74
CA VAL A 119 6.94 3.07 -6.66
C VAL A 119 6.98 2.04 -5.54
N ILE A 120 7.23 2.51 -4.32
CA ILE A 120 7.34 1.68 -3.12
C ILE A 120 6.30 2.16 -2.12
N ASP A 121 5.49 1.25 -1.60
CA ASP A 121 4.55 1.46 -0.49
C ASP A 121 4.98 0.58 0.70
N TYR A 122 5.17 1.20 1.87
CA TYR A 122 5.68 0.51 3.05
C TYR A 122 4.55 -0.11 3.85
N LYS A 123 4.68 -1.41 4.13
CA LYS A 123 3.76 -2.17 4.97
C LYS A 123 4.47 -2.65 6.24
N THR A 124 3.86 -2.40 7.39
CA THR A 124 4.36 -2.88 8.71
C THR A 124 3.73 -4.20 9.15
N GLY A 125 2.70 -4.65 8.42
CA GLY A 125 1.97 -5.89 8.67
C GLY A 125 2.60 -7.14 8.05
N SER A 126 1.84 -8.23 8.04
CA SER A 126 2.24 -9.46 7.35
C SER A 126 1.89 -9.39 5.85
N ALA A 127 2.70 -10.04 5.01
CA ALA A 127 2.44 -10.18 3.58
C ALA A 127 1.32 -11.19 3.23
N ARG A 128 0.72 -11.88 4.21
CA ARG A 128 -0.23 -12.97 3.96
C ARG A 128 -1.42 -12.58 3.08
N SER A 129 -1.97 -11.37 3.24
CA SER A 129 -3.10 -10.89 2.42
C SER A 129 -2.69 -10.39 1.03
N TYR A 130 -1.39 -10.36 0.72
CA TYR A 130 -0.83 -9.89 -0.55
C TYR A 130 -0.33 -11.05 -1.42
N LYS A 131 -0.43 -12.30 -0.93
CA LYS A 131 0.14 -13.49 -1.57
C LYS A 131 -0.46 -13.78 -2.96
N ASP A 132 -1.70 -13.35 -3.19
CA ASP A 132 -2.44 -13.62 -4.43
C ASP A 132 -2.22 -12.50 -5.47
N ILE A 133 -1.51 -11.44 -5.10
CA ILE A 133 -1.14 -10.36 -6.00
C ILE A 133 -0.07 -10.86 -6.98
N SER A 134 -0.33 -10.72 -8.27
CA SER A 134 0.57 -11.14 -9.34
C SER A 134 0.46 -10.25 -10.58
N GLU A 135 1.26 -10.50 -11.61
CA GLU A 135 1.10 -9.85 -12.91
C GLU A 135 -0.20 -10.28 -13.61
N ASP A 136 -0.65 -11.52 -13.39
CA ASP A 136 -1.89 -12.07 -13.97
C ASP A 136 -3.15 -11.54 -13.27
N ASP A 137 -3.05 -11.26 -11.96
CA ASP A 137 -4.09 -10.64 -11.15
C ASP A 137 -3.49 -9.56 -10.23
N PRO A 138 -3.34 -8.32 -10.72
CA PRO A 138 -2.72 -7.22 -9.97
C PRO A 138 -3.62 -6.65 -8.88
N THR A 139 -4.93 -6.93 -8.95
CA THR A 139 -5.97 -6.36 -8.08
C THR A 139 -6.96 -7.44 -7.62
N PRO A 140 -6.48 -8.51 -6.95
CA PRO A 140 -7.33 -9.64 -6.60
C PRO A 140 -8.53 -9.19 -5.77
N GLY A 141 -9.72 -9.62 -6.21
CA GLY A 141 -11.00 -9.23 -5.61
C GLY A 141 -11.34 -7.73 -5.70
N GLY A 142 -10.76 -7.01 -6.66
CA GLY A 142 -10.94 -5.56 -6.82
C GLY A 142 -10.21 -4.72 -5.77
N THR A 143 -9.14 -5.26 -5.17
CA THR A 143 -8.38 -4.61 -4.10
C THR A 143 -6.96 -4.21 -4.54
N HIS A 144 -6.13 -3.70 -3.63
CA HIS A 144 -4.70 -3.42 -3.86
C HIS A 144 -4.36 -2.46 -5.02
N LEU A 145 -5.24 -1.51 -5.32
CA LEU A 145 -5.12 -0.55 -6.43
C LEU A 145 -3.93 0.41 -6.32
N GLN A 146 -3.30 0.50 -5.15
CA GLN A 146 -2.32 1.55 -4.83
C GLN A 146 -1.11 1.53 -5.77
N LEU A 147 -0.54 0.35 -6.07
CA LEU A 147 0.70 0.25 -6.84
C LEU A 147 0.56 0.84 -8.26
N VAL A 148 -0.53 0.52 -8.95
CA VAL A 148 -0.78 1.02 -10.31
C VAL A 148 -1.16 2.50 -10.29
N LEU A 149 -2.10 2.90 -9.42
CA LEU A 149 -2.52 4.31 -9.33
C LEU A 149 -1.36 5.23 -8.94
N TYR A 150 -0.50 4.80 -8.04
CA TYR A 150 0.68 5.56 -7.66
C TYR A 150 1.78 5.52 -8.73
N SER A 151 1.92 4.45 -9.51
CA SER A 151 2.85 4.41 -10.65
C SER A 151 2.43 5.39 -11.76
N LEU A 152 1.14 5.44 -12.08
CA LEU A 152 0.55 6.43 -12.98
C LEU A 152 0.79 7.86 -12.46
N ALA A 153 0.49 8.10 -11.18
CA ALA A 153 0.71 9.40 -10.54
C ALA A 153 2.19 9.80 -10.54
N ALA A 154 3.11 8.91 -10.14
CA ALA A 154 4.54 9.19 -10.11
C ALA A 154 5.06 9.58 -11.49
N ARG A 155 4.71 8.84 -12.55
CA ARG A 155 5.10 9.15 -13.93
C ARG A 155 4.61 10.52 -14.37
N GLN A 156 3.37 10.88 -14.06
CA GLN A 156 2.81 12.19 -14.40
C GLN A 156 3.48 13.33 -13.62
N ILE A 157 3.67 13.17 -12.31
CA ILE A 157 4.33 14.16 -11.44
C ILE A 157 5.78 14.39 -11.86
N LEU A 158 6.46 13.33 -12.28
CA LEU A 158 7.84 13.38 -12.77
C LEU A 158 7.95 13.84 -14.23
N HIS A 159 6.84 14.17 -14.90
CA HIS A 159 6.79 14.54 -16.32
C HIS A 159 7.40 13.48 -17.24
N ARG A 160 7.17 12.20 -16.92
CA ARG A 160 7.65 11.02 -17.66
C ARG A 160 6.51 10.02 -17.91
N PRO A 161 5.47 10.41 -18.66
CA PRO A 161 4.29 9.57 -18.87
C PRO A 161 4.62 8.21 -19.51
N ASP A 162 5.69 8.14 -20.32
CA ASP A 162 6.07 6.92 -21.04
C ASP A 162 7.18 6.11 -20.35
N ALA A 163 7.63 6.52 -19.15
CA ALA A 163 8.64 5.74 -18.43
C ALA A 163 8.10 4.36 -18.07
N SER A 164 8.97 3.34 -18.18
CA SER A 164 8.71 2.05 -17.55
C SER A 164 8.52 2.24 -16.04
N SER A 165 7.63 1.46 -15.44
CA SER A 165 7.41 1.53 -14.00
C SER A 165 7.20 0.18 -13.35
N ARG A 166 7.44 0.12 -12.04
CA ARG A 166 7.25 -1.05 -11.19
C ARG A 166 6.65 -0.59 -9.87
N GLY A 167 5.64 -1.30 -9.39
CA GLY A 167 5.09 -1.08 -8.06
C GLY A 167 5.56 -2.19 -7.11
N LEU A 168 5.94 -1.82 -5.88
CA LEU A 168 6.35 -2.75 -4.84
C LEU A 168 5.72 -2.38 -3.50
N TYR A 169 5.11 -3.36 -2.85
CA TYR A 169 4.91 -3.35 -1.41
C TYR A 169 6.20 -3.84 -0.73
N TRP A 170 6.71 -3.05 0.20
CA TRP A 170 7.85 -3.41 1.04
C TRP A 170 7.37 -3.72 2.45
N PHE A 171 7.57 -4.95 2.90
CA PHE A 171 7.19 -5.39 4.23
C PHE A 171 8.34 -5.20 5.22
N VAL A 172 8.39 -4.03 5.85
CA VAL A 172 9.58 -3.49 6.53
C VAL A 172 9.70 -3.84 8.02
N THR A 173 9.11 -4.95 8.45
CA THR A 173 9.17 -5.42 9.86
C THR A 173 9.44 -6.91 9.91
N ALA A 174 9.88 -7.42 11.07
CA ALA A 174 10.03 -8.85 11.30
C ALA A 174 8.73 -9.64 11.09
N LYS A 175 7.56 -9.04 11.35
CA LYS A 175 6.23 -9.63 11.06
C LYS A 175 5.99 -9.80 9.56
N GLY A 176 6.48 -8.85 8.78
CA GLY A 176 6.45 -8.85 7.32
C GLY A 176 7.58 -9.66 6.66
N GLY A 177 8.60 -10.03 7.44
CA GLY A 177 9.72 -10.85 7.02
C GLY A 177 10.72 -10.13 6.10
N PHE A 178 10.72 -8.80 6.04
CA PHE A 178 11.59 -8.02 5.15
C PHE A 178 11.51 -8.53 3.71
N SER A 179 10.29 -8.57 3.19
CA SER A 179 9.95 -9.14 1.88
C SER A 179 9.31 -8.09 0.96
N THR A 180 9.26 -8.41 -0.34
CA THR A 180 8.59 -7.58 -1.35
C THR A 180 7.49 -8.36 -2.05
N VAL A 181 6.42 -7.65 -2.41
CA VAL A 181 5.37 -8.13 -3.31
C VAL A 181 5.10 -7.03 -4.33
N GLY A 182 5.01 -7.38 -5.61
CA GLY A 182 4.68 -6.41 -6.65
C GLY A 182 5.13 -6.88 -8.03
N TYR A 183 5.05 -5.97 -9.00
CA TYR A 183 5.12 -6.31 -10.42
C TYR A 183 5.56 -5.09 -11.25
N PRO A 184 6.12 -5.30 -12.46
CA PRO A 184 6.16 -4.27 -13.49
C PRO A 184 4.74 -3.76 -13.76
N VAL A 185 4.58 -2.45 -13.91
CA VAL A 185 3.29 -1.85 -14.28
C VAL A 185 3.34 -1.63 -15.79
N THR A 186 2.83 -2.61 -16.54
CA THR A 186 2.77 -2.59 -18.01
C THR A 186 1.45 -1.94 -18.47
N PRO A 187 1.35 -1.54 -19.75
CA PRO A 187 0.08 -1.02 -20.28
C PRO A 187 -1.11 -1.96 -20.10
N GLU A 188 -0.89 -3.28 -20.13
CA GLU A 188 -1.93 -4.29 -19.93
C GLU A 188 -2.41 -4.32 -18.46
N ILE A 189 -1.49 -4.28 -17.50
CA ILE A 189 -1.81 -4.20 -16.07
C ILE A 189 -2.50 -2.88 -15.73
N GLU A 190 -2.07 -1.78 -16.36
CA GLU A 190 -2.73 -0.48 -16.25
C GLU A 190 -4.17 -0.55 -16.74
N ALA A 191 -4.39 -1.07 -17.96
CA ALA A 191 -5.73 -1.21 -18.52
C ALA A 191 -6.64 -2.10 -17.65
N ALA A 192 -6.16 -3.26 -17.19
CA ALA A 192 -6.92 -4.16 -16.33
C ALA A 192 -7.27 -3.52 -14.97
N THR A 193 -6.34 -2.78 -14.38
CA THR A 193 -6.58 -2.07 -13.12
C THR A 193 -7.57 -0.92 -13.31
N LEU A 194 -7.47 -0.17 -14.41
CA LEU A 194 -8.40 0.93 -14.70
C LEU A 194 -9.80 0.45 -15.06
N ASP A 195 -9.95 -0.74 -15.65
CA ASP A 195 -11.23 -1.42 -15.80
C ASP A 195 -11.85 -1.75 -14.43
N THR A 196 -11.06 -2.36 -13.54
CA THR A 196 -11.46 -2.61 -12.14
C THR A 196 -11.90 -1.32 -11.43
N VAL A 197 -11.13 -0.24 -11.57
CA VAL A 197 -11.47 1.06 -10.99
C VAL A 197 -12.76 1.61 -11.59
N GLY A 198 -12.96 1.49 -12.91
CA GLY A 198 -14.20 1.88 -13.58
C GLY A 198 -15.42 1.19 -12.96
N ARG A 199 -15.35 -0.13 -12.78
CA ARG A 199 -16.41 -0.93 -12.13
C ARG A 199 -16.69 -0.47 -10.70
N ILE A 200 -15.66 -0.16 -9.92
CA ILE A 200 -15.81 0.39 -8.57
C ILE A 200 -16.51 1.75 -8.60
N VAL A 201 -16.10 2.65 -9.51
CA VAL A 201 -16.70 3.97 -9.66
C VAL A 201 -18.17 3.86 -10.11
N ASP A 202 -18.50 2.91 -10.98
CA ASP A 202 -19.88 2.64 -11.40
C ASP A 202 -20.76 2.19 -10.22
N GLY A 203 -20.26 1.26 -9.41
CA GLY A 203 -20.93 0.84 -8.17
C GLY A 203 -21.19 2.02 -7.23
N ILE A 204 -20.17 2.87 -7.01
CA ILE A 204 -20.31 4.08 -6.18
C ILE A 204 -21.36 5.04 -6.76
N ALA A 205 -21.31 5.30 -8.07
CA ALA A 205 -22.23 6.21 -8.75
C ALA A 205 -23.68 5.72 -8.75
N ALA A 206 -23.88 4.40 -8.82
CA ALA A 206 -25.18 3.74 -8.71
C ALA A 206 -25.70 3.65 -7.26
N GLY A 207 -24.89 4.00 -6.26
CA GLY A 207 -25.26 3.91 -4.84
C GLY A 207 -25.18 2.50 -4.27
N HIS A 208 -24.40 1.62 -4.89
CA HIS A 208 -24.20 0.24 -4.47
C HIS A 208 -23.15 0.18 -3.36
N PHE A 209 -23.61 0.13 -2.11
CA PHE A 209 -22.76 -0.03 -0.92
C PHE A 209 -23.10 -1.30 -0.13
N PRO A 210 -23.05 -2.50 -0.75
CA PRO A 210 -23.34 -3.73 -0.03
C PRO A 210 -22.28 -3.98 1.04
N ALA A 211 -22.71 -4.44 2.21
CA ALA A 211 -21.78 -5.05 3.15
C ALA A 211 -21.39 -6.45 2.63
N HIS A 212 -20.09 -6.71 2.49
CA HIS A 212 -19.54 -8.01 2.09
C HIS A 212 -18.66 -8.58 3.22
N PRO A 213 -19.25 -9.10 4.31
CA PRO A 213 -18.49 -9.71 5.39
C PRO A 213 -18.05 -11.12 5.01
N ALA A 214 -16.87 -11.52 5.51
CA ALA A 214 -16.41 -12.91 5.42
C ALA A 214 -17.45 -13.87 6.03
N ALA A 215 -17.48 -15.10 5.51
CA ALA A 215 -18.37 -16.14 6.00
C ALA A 215 -18.16 -16.38 7.52
N PRO A 216 -19.24 -16.48 8.31
CA PRO A 216 -19.14 -16.67 9.74
C PRO A 216 -18.55 -18.04 10.05
N GLY A 217 -17.59 -18.08 10.96
CA GLY A 217 -16.93 -19.30 11.40
C GLY A 217 -16.36 -19.14 12.80
N TYR A 218 -15.95 -20.27 13.41
CA TYR A 218 -15.20 -20.21 14.66
C TYR A 218 -13.86 -19.53 14.40
N ARG A 219 -13.57 -18.49 15.18
CA ARG A 219 -12.32 -17.73 15.12
C ARG A 219 -11.89 -17.31 16.51
N THR A 220 -10.58 -17.28 16.71
CA THR A 220 -9.94 -16.91 17.98
C THR A 220 -9.62 -15.42 18.08
N TRP A 221 -9.84 -14.66 17.01
CA TRP A 221 -9.66 -13.20 16.93
C TRP A 221 -10.60 -12.61 15.87
N VAL A 222 -10.79 -11.29 15.91
CA VAL A 222 -11.52 -10.55 14.87
C VAL A 222 -10.55 -10.20 13.73
N ASP A 223 -10.83 -10.66 12.51
CA ASP A 223 -9.94 -10.48 11.35
C ASP A 223 -9.85 -9.00 10.92
N CYS A 224 -10.97 -8.28 10.99
CA CYS A 224 -11.04 -6.85 10.69
C CYS A 224 -11.78 -6.08 11.80
N PRO A 225 -11.06 -5.52 12.79
CA PRO A 225 -11.67 -4.72 13.87
C PRO A 225 -12.41 -3.47 13.39
N TYR A 226 -12.12 -2.99 12.17
CA TYR A 226 -12.85 -1.86 11.58
C TYR A 226 -14.17 -2.28 10.95
N CYS A 227 -14.23 -3.51 10.43
CA CYS A 227 -15.42 -4.10 9.83
C CYS A 227 -16.35 -4.64 10.92
N GLU A 228 -15.78 -5.08 12.04
CA GLU A 228 -16.49 -5.62 13.19
C GLU A 228 -15.97 -5.01 14.50
N PRO A 229 -16.35 -3.75 14.78
CA PRO A 229 -15.83 -3.01 15.92
C PRO A 229 -16.32 -3.52 17.28
N ASP A 230 -17.45 -4.23 17.32
CA ASP A 230 -18.03 -4.77 18.56
C ASP A 230 -17.56 -6.19 18.90
N ALA A 231 -16.89 -6.87 17.97
CA ALA A 231 -16.46 -8.27 18.09
C ALA A 231 -17.60 -9.27 18.38
N LEU A 232 -18.86 -8.94 18.03
CA LEU A 232 -20.03 -9.78 18.30
C LEU A 232 -20.37 -10.75 17.17
N GLY A 233 -19.65 -10.71 16.06
CA GLY A 233 -19.90 -11.51 14.87
C GLY A 233 -20.71 -10.78 13.79
N LEU A 234 -20.51 -11.22 12.54
CA LEU A 234 -21.18 -10.65 11.36
C LEU A 234 -22.18 -11.64 10.71
N SER A 235 -22.68 -12.61 11.46
CA SER A 235 -23.53 -13.68 10.90
C SER A 235 -24.81 -13.16 10.26
N HIS A 236 -25.43 -12.13 10.83
CA HIS A 236 -26.65 -11.53 10.27
C HIS A 236 -26.33 -10.76 8.99
N GLN A 237 -25.25 -9.97 9.00
CA GLN A 237 -24.76 -9.22 7.85
C GLN A 237 -24.35 -10.15 6.72
N HIS A 238 -23.78 -11.33 7.03
CA HIS A 238 -23.47 -12.34 6.03
C HIS A 238 -24.71 -12.95 5.41
N ALA A 239 -25.76 -13.23 6.19
CA ALA A 239 -27.05 -13.68 5.64
C ALA A 239 -27.72 -12.60 4.76
N ASP A 240 -27.56 -11.32 5.11
CA ASP A 240 -28.00 -10.20 4.28
C ASP A 240 -27.21 -10.13 2.97
N TRP A 241 -25.88 -10.27 3.05
CA TRP A 241 -25.00 -10.37 1.89
C TRP A 241 -25.41 -11.50 0.95
N GLN A 242 -25.66 -12.71 1.46
CA GLN A 242 -26.08 -13.85 0.64
C GLN A 242 -27.35 -13.58 -0.16
N ARG A 243 -28.26 -12.74 0.36
CA ARG A 243 -29.48 -12.32 -0.37
C ARG A 243 -29.17 -11.21 -1.37
N LEU A 244 -28.36 -10.23 -0.99
CA LEU A 244 -27.96 -9.11 -1.84
C LEU A 244 -27.11 -9.55 -3.03
N ALA A 245 -26.19 -10.50 -2.84
CA ALA A 245 -25.32 -11.03 -3.88
C ALA A 245 -26.08 -11.68 -5.06
N LEU A 246 -27.36 -12.05 -4.86
CA LEU A 246 -28.23 -12.58 -5.91
C LEU A 246 -28.96 -11.48 -6.69
N HIS A 247 -28.88 -10.22 -6.26
CA HIS A 247 -29.55 -9.11 -6.92
C HIS A 247 -28.82 -8.76 -8.23
N PRO A 248 -29.52 -8.66 -9.38
CA PRO A 248 -28.87 -8.39 -10.66
C PRO A 248 -28.05 -7.10 -10.71
N GLU A 249 -28.45 -6.08 -9.94
CA GLU A 249 -27.72 -4.81 -9.84
C GLU A 249 -26.34 -4.93 -9.18
N LEU A 250 -26.08 -6.02 -8.44
CA LEU A 250 -24.79 -6.31 -7.81
C LEU A 250 -23.96 -7.33 -8.60
N ALA A 251 -24.41 -7.78 -9.77
CA ALA A 251 -23.71 -8.80 -10.56
C ALA A 251 -22.26 -8.39 -10.87
N ASP A 252 -22.05 -7.13 -11.27
CA ASP A 252 -20.72 -6.62 -11.59
C ASP A 252 -19.81 -6.54 -10.34
N TYR A 253 -20.38 -6.25 -9.16
CA TYR A 253 -19.62 -6.24 -7.91
C TYR A 253 -19.24 -7.67 -7.49
N VAL A 254 -20.18 -8.61 -7.56
CA VAL A 254 -19.94 -10.03 -7.22
C VAL A 254 -18.90 -10.67 -8.13
N ASP A 255 -18.95 -10.37 -9.43
CA ASP A 255 -17.93 -10.81 -10.40
C ASP A 255 -16.56 -10.22 -10.05
N LEU A 256 -16.50 -8.92 -9.68
CA LEU A 256 -15.24 -8.23 -9.37
C LEU A 256 -14.56 -8.82 -8.14
N CYS A 257 -15.33 -9.15 -7.11
CA CYS A 257 -14.78 -9.69 -5.87
C CYS A 257 -14.21 -11.09 -6.03
N GLY A 258 -14.51 -11.81 -7.13
CA GLY A 258 -14.30 -13.24 -7.26
C GLY A 258 -15.23 -13.96 -6.29
N GLY A 259 -16.26 -14.64 -6.80
CA GLY A 259 -17.29 -15.27 -5.97
C GLY A 259 -16.69 -16.04 -4.79
N ASP A 260 -17.27 -15.87 -3.60
CA ASP A 260 -16.74 -16.33 -2.30
C ASP A 260 -15.82 -17.54 -2.46
N HIS A 261 -14.51 -17.32 -2.42
CA HIS A 261 -13.53 -18.40 -2.42
C HIS A 261 -13.84 -19.28 -1.19
N ALA A 262 -14.53 -20.39 -1.46
CA ALA A 262 -14.89 -21.43 -0.51
C ALA A 262 -13.66 -22.06 0.14
#